data_AF-A0A8X6T721-F1
#
_entry.id   AF-A0A8X6T721-F1
#
_cell.length_a   1.000
_cell.length_b   1.000
_cell.length_c   1.000
_cell.angle_alpha   90.00
_cell.angle_beta   90.00
_cell.angle_gamma   90.00
#
_symmetry.space_group_name_H-M   'P 1'
#
loop_
_entity.id
_entity.type
_entity.pdbx_description
1 polymer ?
#
loop_
_entity_poly.entity_id
_entity_poly.type
_entity_poly.pdbx_seq_one_letter_code
_entity_poly.pdbx_strand_id
1 'polypeptide(L)'
;MPENKWLEFENFKFNLPVPYTIYADFESLIVKINSCAPDPERSSTVPIANHIPCGYAFSSANNKYLDSYDENKPSKYILYLDANNLYGWAMSQPLPTHGFEWITQPIDFMEIPDESDIGYILEVDMDYPQNLHNLHNDYPPGPRNIKCDK
;
A
#
# COMPACT_ATOMS: atom_id res chain seq x y z
N MET A 1 2.04 -22.62 -20.33
CA MET A 1 1.10 -23.11 -19.30
C MET A 1 1.46 -24.56 -19.01
N PRO A 2 1.49 -25.02 -17.76
CA PRO A 2 1.77 -26.43 -17.48
C PRO A 2 0.70 -27.32 -18.13
N GLU A 3 1.12 -28.46 -18.66
CA GLU A 3 0.25 -29.39 -19.41
C GLU A 3 -0.74 -30.15 -18.52
N ASN A 4 -0.45 -30.26 -17.23
CA ASN A 4 -1.27 -30.99 -16.27
C ASN A 4 -2.41 -30.10 -15.74
N LYS A 5 -3.65 -30.58 -15.93
CA LYS A 5 -4.89 -29.89 -15.53
C LYS A 5 -5.27 -30.08 -14.05
N TRP A 6 -4.56 -30.94 -13.33
CA TRP A 6 -4.93 -31.38 -11.99
C TRP A 6 -3.77 -31.21 -11.03
N LEU A 7 -4.03 -30.63 -9.86
CA LEU A 7 -3.08 -30.40 -8.78
C LEU A 7 -3.57 -31.16 -7.55
N GLU A 8 -2.72 -32.00 -6.97
CA GLU A 8 -2.96 -32.68 -5.71
C GLU A 8 -2.10 -32.05 -4.59
N PHE A 9 -2.58 -32.11 -3.35
CA PHE A 9 -1.84 -31.67 -2.17
C PHE A 9 -2.12 -32.59 -0.98
N GLU A 10 -1.13 -32.72 -0.10
CA GLU A 10 -1.20 -33.54 1.11
C GLU A 10 -1.76 -32.73 2.30
N ASN A 11 -2.08 -33.40 3.41
CA ASN A 11 -2.46 -32.75 4.67
C ASN A 11 -3.79 -31.96 4.65
N PHE A 12 -4.74 -32.31 3.78
CA PHE A 12 -6.12 -31.75 3.76
C PHE A 12 -6.79 -31.70 5.14
N LYS A 13 -6.51 -32.69 6.00
CA LYS A 13 -7.01 -32.80 7.37
C LYS A 13 -6.48 -31.74 8.35
N PHE A 14 -5.38 -31.06 8.01
CA PHE A 14 -4.79 -29.98 8.80
C PHE A 14 -5.20 -28.59 8.28
N ASN A 15 -6.27 -28.54 7.47
CA ASN A 15 -6.97 -27.29 7.27
C ASN A 15 -7.50 -26.82 8.63
N LEU A 16 -6.99 -25.69 9.11
CA LEU A 16 -7.58 -24.98 10.23
C LEU A 16 -8.90 -24.39 9.74
N PRO A 17 -10.07 -24.83 10.24
CA PRO A 17 -11.29 -24.05 10.10
C PRO A 17 -11.09 -22.82 10.97
N VAL A 18 -10.51 -21.75 10.40
CA VAL A 18 -10.27 -20.53 11.14
C VAL A 18 -11.63 -19.84 11.30
N PRO A 19 -12.21 -19.74 12.52
CA PRO A 19 -13.51 -19.09 12.70
C PRO A 19 -13.44 -17.58 12.37
N TYR A 20 -12.23 -17.02 12.35
CA TYR A 20 -11.95 -15.67 11.88
C TYR A 20 -10.48 -15.59 11.43
N THR A 21 -10.21 -14.92 10.32
CA THR A 21 -8.86 -14.58 9.88
C THR A 21 -8.62 -13.10 10.12
N ILE A 22 -7.64 -12.77 10.96
CA ILE A 22 -7.21 -11.39 11.19
C ILE A 22 -6.00 -11.14 10.30
N TYR A 23 -6.18 -10.34 9.25
CA TYR A 23 -5.09 -9.83 8.44
C TYR A 23 -4.60 -8.53 9.08
N ALA A 24 -3.30 -8.47 9.38
CA ALA A 24 -2.63 -7.28 9.89
C ALA A 24 -1.40 -7.02 9.03
N ASP A 25 -1.50 -6.02 8.16
CA ASP A 25 -0.38 -5.48 7.40
C ASP A 25 0.06 -4.17 8.07
N PHE A 26 1.37 -4.00 8.26
CA PHE A 26 1.94 -2.85 8.95
C PHE A 26 2.88 -2.11 8.01
N GLU A 27 2.44 -0.93 7.57
CA GLU A 27 3.34 0.00 6.90
C GLU A 27 4.36 0.53 7.89
N SER A 28 5.65 0.34 7.60
CA SER A 28 6.73 0.74 8.50
C SER A 28 7.82 1.53 7.80
N LEU A 29 8.25 2.62 8.44
CA LEU A 29 9.44 3.35 8.05
C LEU A 29 10.69 2.59 8.52
N ILE A 30 11.63 2.40 7.61
CA ILE A 30 12.93 1.82 7.90
C ILE A 30 13.87 2.96 8.32
N VAL A 31 14.07 3.11 9.63
CA VAL A 31 14.96 4.15 10.20
C VAL A 31 16.31 3.52 10.52
N LYS A 32 17.40 4.12 10.04
CA LYS A 32 18.75 3.66 10.34
C LYS A 32 19.04 3.77 11.84
N ILE A 33 19.58 2.70 12.41
CA ILE A 33 20.09 2.69 13.79
C ILE A 33 21.59 2.96 13.72
N ASN A 34 22.08 3.90 14.53
CA ASN A 34 23.51 4.02 14.80
C ASN A 34 23.89 2.93 15.80
N SER A 35 24.51 1.85 15.32
CA SER A 35 24.98 0.76 16.15
C SER A 35 26.46 0.90 16.51
N CYS A 36 26.82 0.39 17.68
CA CYS A 36 28.21 0.24 18.11
C CYS A 36 28.84 -1.00 17.45
N ALA A 37 30.17 -1.09 17.45
CA ALA A 37 30.88 -2.28 16.96
C ALA A 37 30.42 -3.56 17.69
N PRO A 38 30.28 -4.71 16.98
CA PRO A 38 29.80 -5.95 17.57
C PRO A 38 30.76 -6.47 18.65
N ASP A 39 30.20 -6.93 19.76
CA ASP A 39 30.93 -7.51 20.89
C ASP A 39 30.90 -9.04 20.78
N PRO A 40 32.03 -9.71 20.50
CA PRO A 40 32.09 -11.16 20.31
C PRO A 40 31.74 -11.97 21.58
N GLU A 41 31.74 -11.37 22.77
CA GLU A 41 31.35 -12.04 24.02
C GLU A 41 29.83 -12.00 24.25
N ARG A 42 29.10 -11.11 23.57
CA ARG A 42 27.71 -10.77 23.90
C ARG A 42 26.71 -11.00 22.78
N SER A 43 27.05 -10.61 21.55
CA SER A 43 26.29 -10.91 20.32
C SER A 43 26.99 -10.34 19.09
N SER A 44 27.08 -11.15 18.02
CA SER A 44 27.57 -10.72 16.71
C SER A 44 26.47 -10.12 15.81
N THR A 45 25.23 -10.05 16.30
CA THR A 45 24.10 -9.50 15.53
C THR A 45 24.09 -7.97 15.63
N VAL A 46 24.30 -7.28 14.50
CA VAL A 46 24.23 -5.81 14.42
C VAL A 46 22.85 -5.40 13.92
N PRO A 47 21.97 -4.81 14.75
CA PRO A 47 20.72 -4.25 14.29
C PRO A 47 21.01 -3.02 13.42
N ILE A 48 20.69 -3.12 12.13
CA ILE A 48 20.98 -2.09 11.10
C ILE A 48 19.83 -1.10 10.90
N ALA A 49 18.61 -1.52 11.19
CA ALA A 49 17.41 -0.72 10.95
C ALA A 49 16.34 -0.99 12.01
N ASN A 50 15.62 0.07 12.37
CA ASN A 50 14.45 0.03 13.22
C ASN A 50 13.21 0.23 12.35
N HIS A 51 12.27 -0.69 12.44
CA HIS A 51 10.97 -0.57 11.79
C HIS A 51 10.03 0.23 12.70
N ILE A 52 9.66 1.44 12.28
CA ILE A 52 8.68 2.27 12.99
C ILE A 52 7.37 2.20 12.23
N PRO A 53 6.27 1.65 12.81
CA PRO A 53 4.96 1.67 12.17
C PRO A 53 4.55 3.11 11.83
N CYS A 54 4.16 3.36 10.59
CA CYS A 54 3.76 4.69 10.11
C CYS A 54 2.34 4.74 9.54
N GLY A 55 1.68 3.59 9.37
CA GLY A 55 0.29 3.52 8.95
C GLY A 55 -0.33 2.22 9.41
N TYR A 56 -1.43 2.31 10.16
CA TYR A 56 -2.28 1.17 10.46
C TYR A 56 -3.74 1.62 10.48
N ALA A 57 -4.63 0.76 9.99
CA ALA A 57 -6.07 0.95 10.07
C ALA A 57 -6.69 -0.25 10.78
N PHE A 58 -7.61 0.01 11.71
CA PHE A 58 -8.36 -1.05 12.37
C PHE A 58 -9.83 -0.97 11.95
N SER A 59 -10.34 -2.07 11.41
CA SER A 59 -11.72 -2.16 10.94
C SER A 59 -12.31 -3.51 11.36
N SER A 60 -13.44 -3.49 12.05
CA SER A 60 -14.22 -4.69 12.36
C SER A 60 -15.43 -4.80 11.44
N ALA A 61 -15.71 -6.00 10.94
CA ALA A 61 -16.91 -6.29 10.17
C ALA A 61 -18.13 -6.42 11.10
N ASN A 62 -19.30 -6.05 10.62
CA ASN A 62 -20.59 -6.25 11.29
C ASN A 62 -21.59 -6.77 10.25
N ASN A 63 -21.66 -8.08 10.02
CA ASN A 63 -22.59 -8.64 9.06
C ASN A 63 -23.24 -9.92 9.62
N LYS A 64 -24.43 -10.23 9.10
CA LYS A 64 -25.31 -11.32 9.57
C LYS A 64 -24.69 -12.73 9.57
N TYR A 65 -23.52 -12.91 8.97
CA TYR A 65 -22.81 -14.18 8.90
C TYR A 65 -21.80 -14.34 10.05
N LEU A 66 -21.61 -13.33 10.89
CA LEU A 66 -20.71 -13.35 12.05
C LEU A 66 -21.48 -13.59 13.35
N ASP A 67 -20.90 -14.39 14.26
CA ASP A 67 -21.48 -14.64 15.59
C ASP A 67 -21.60 -13.35 16.44
N SER A 68 -20.75 -12.35 16.16
CA SER A 68 -20.73 -11.05 16.84
C SER A 68 -21.63 -10.00 16.17
N TYR A 69 -22.51 -10.39 15.25
CA TYR A 69 -23.40 -9.47 14.55
C TYR A 69 -24.33 -8.72 15.51
N ASP A 70 -24.37 -7.40 15.35
CA ASP A 70 -25.25 -6.51 16.11
C ASP A 70 -26.22 -5.82 15.14
N GLU A 71 -27.51 -6.15 15.27
CA GLU A 71 -28.60 -5.59 14.45
C GLU A 71 -28.82 -4.08 14.66
N ASN A 72 -28.35 -3.53 15.79
CA ASN A 72 -28.45 -2.10 16.07
C ASN A 72 -27.34 -1.29 15.38
N LYS A 73 -26.35 -1.97 14.78
CA LYS A 73 -25.25 -1.34 14.04
C LYS A 73 -25.45 -1.53 12.54
N PRO A 74 -24.98 -0.57 11.71
CA PRO A 74 -25.05 -0.72 10.26
C PRO A 74 -24.29 -1.97 9.80
N SER A 75 -24.81 -2.63 8.77
CA SER A 75 -24.13 -3.76 8.13
C SER A 75 -22.82 -3.31 7.50
N LYS A 76 -21.72 -3.98 7.83
CA LYS A 76 -20.36 -3.67 7.39
C LYS A 76 -19.64 -4.95 6.97
N TYR A 77 -19.22 -4.98 5.72
CA TYR A 77 -18.39 -6.04 5.15
C TYR A 77 -16.98 -5.47 4.94
N ILE A 78 -15.96 -6.31 5.12
CA ILE A 78 -14.56 -5.95 4.89
C ILE A 78 -14.06 -6.80 3.73
N LEU A 79 -13.42 -6.14 2.77
CA LEU A 79 -12.75 -6.78 1.65
C LEU A 79 -11.26 -6.42 1.76
N TYR A 80 -10.40 -7.43 1.71
CA TYR A 80 -8.95 -7.26 1.64
C TYR A 80 -8.51 -7.59 0.21
N LEU A 81 -7.98 -6.58 -0.49
CA LEU A 81 -7.42 -6.73 -1.82
C LEU A 81 -5.93 -6.43 -1.75
N ASP A 82 -5.11 -7.34 -2.27
CA ASP A 82 -3.68 -7.14 -2.43
C ASP A 82 -3.29 -7.36 -3.89
N ALA A 83 -2.45 -6.46 -4.41
CA ALA A 83 -1.98 -6.53 -5.79
C ALA A 83 -0.71 -7.38 -5.86
N ASN A 84 -0.85 -8.62 -6.33
CA ASN A 84 0.29 -9.50 -6.58
C ASN A 84 1.26 -8.84 -7.60
N ASN A 85 2.50 -8.57 -7.18
CA ASN A 85 3.56 -8.03 -8.03
C ASN A 85 3.25 -6.65 -8.65
N LEU A 86 2.78 -5.70 -7.83
CA LEU A 86 2.44 -4.33 -8.27
C LEU A 86 3.57 -3.65 -9.07
N TYR A 87 4.81 -3.68 -8.56
CA TYR A 87 5.95 -3.06 -9.27
C TYR A 87 6.25 -3.74 -10.60
N GLY A 88 6.21 -5.07 -10.66
CA GLY A 88 6.44 -5.79 -11.91
C GLY A 88 5.38 -5.46 -12.96
N TRP A 89 4.11 -5.34 -12.54
CA TRP A 89 3.04 -4.90 -13.43
C TRP A 89 3.24 -3.46 -13.91
N ALA A 90 3.60 -2.53 -13.01
CA ALA A 90 3.89 -1.13 -13.35
C ALA A 90 5.09 -0.99 -14.29
N MET A 91 6.17 -1.76 -14.04
CA MET A 91 7.35 -1.79 -14.91
C MET A 91 7.10 -2.47 -16.26
N SER A 92 5.99 -3.20 -16.41
CA SER A 92 5.57 -3.77 -17.70
C SER A 92 4.72 -2.80 -18.51
N GLN A 93 4.32 -1.66 -17.95
CA GLN A 93 3.64 -0.59 -18.69
C GLN A 93 4.65 0.22 -19.53
N PRO A 94 4.21 0.97 -20.56
CA PRO A 94 5.07 1.92 -21.26
C PRO A 94 5.67 2.94 -20.28
N LEU A 95 7.00 3.03 -20.24
CA LEU A 95 7.73 3.97 -19.39
C LEU A 95 8.47 5.02 -20.26
N PRO A 96 8.55 6.28 -19.81
CA PRO A 96 9.31 7.30 -20.53
C PRO A 96 10.81 6.98 -20.44
N THR A 97 11.49 6.89 -21.59
CA THR A 97 12.91 6.49 -21.66
C THR A 97 13.84 7.63 -22.09
N HIS A 98 13.39 8.52 -22.97
CA HIS A 98 14.18 9.64 -23.50
C HIS A 98 13.27 10.75 -24.05
N GLY A 99 13.86 11.83 -24.57
CA GLY A 99 13.12 12.93 -25.22
C GLY A 99 12.45 13.90 -24.25
N PHE A 100 12.97 14.01 -23.03
CA PHE A 100 12.46 14.94 -22.03
C PHE A 100 12.76 16.39 -22.45
N GLU A 101 11.70 17.16 -22.68
CA GLU A 101 11.78 18.57 -23.04
C GLU A 101 10.84 19.40 -22.17
N TRP A 102 11.32 20.58 -21.75
CA TRP A 102 10.48 21.56 -21.05
C TRP A 102 9.61 22.29 -22.06
N ILE A 103 8.30 22.18 -21.90
CA ILE A 103 7.32 22.92 -22.71
C ILE A 103 7.01 24.27 -22.04
N THR A 104 6.89 25.33 -22.83
CA THR A 104 6.55 26.68 -22.35
C THR A 104 5.06 26.98 -22.40
N GLN A 105 4.33 26.28 -23.26
CA GLN A 105 2.89 26.46 -23.41
C GLN A 105 2.13 25.51 -22.47
N PRO A 106 1.12 26.02 -21.75
CA PRO A 106 0.28 25.17 -20.91
C PRO A 106 -0.50 24.19 -21.79
N ILE A 107 -0.61 22.95 -21.31
CA ILE A 107 -1.41 21.89 -21.95
C ILE A 107 -2.70 21.69 -21.17
N ASP A 108 -3.80 21.43 -21.88
CA ASP A 108 -4.99 20.89 -21.26
C ASP A 108 -4.83 19.37 -21.15
N PHE A 109 -4.31 18.93 -20.00
CA PHE A 109 -4.01 17.51 -19.78
C PHE A 109 -5.27 16.63 -19.75
N MET A 110 -6.46 17.21 -19.55
CA MET A 110 -7.73 16.46 -19.52
C MET A 110 -8.19 16.06 -20.93
N GLU A 111 -7.66 16.70 -21.97
CA GLU A 111 -7.97 16.38 -23.37
C GLU A 111 -7.01 15.35 -23.99
N ILE A 112 -5.97 14.94 -23.27
CA ILE A 112 -4.94 14.01 -23.76
C ILE A 112 -5.46 12.57 -23.63
N PRO A 113 -5.49 11.77 -24.72
CA PRO A 113 -5.86 10.35 -24.63
C PRO A 113 -4.84 9.52 -23.85
N ASP A 114 -5.31 8.51 -23.12
CA ASP A 114 -4.43 7.58 -22.36
C ASP A 114 -3.41 6.87 -23.25
N GLU A 115 -3.75 6.63 -24.52
CA GLU A 115 -2.92 5.95 -25.52
C GLU A 115 -2.11 6.94 -26.40
N SER A 116 -1.91 8.18 -25.93
CA SER A 116 -1.13 9.19 -26.63
C SER A 116 0.33 8.75 -26.81
N ASP A 117 0.91 9.01 -27.99
CA ASP A 117 2.34 8.79 -28.26
C ASP A 117 3.25 9.69 -27.38
N ILE A 118 2.70 10.76 -26.82
CA ILE A 118 3.42 11.73 -25.98
C ILE A 118 2.82 11.70 -24.57
N GLY A 119 3.68 11.38 -23.59
CA GLY A 119 3.39 11.48 -22.16
C GLY A 119 3.90 12.79 -21.55
N TYR A 120 3.30 13.22 -20.45
CA TYR A 120 3.62 14.47 -19.76
C TYR A 120 3.85 14.23 -18.28
N ILE A 121 4.83 14.93 -17.70
CA ILE A 121 5.05 14.99 -16.25
C ILE A 121 4.70 16.41 -15.82
N LEU A 122 3.76 16.54 -14.90
CA LEU A 122 3.22 17.83 -14.46
C LEU A 122 3.72 18.13 -13.06
N GLU A 123 4.30 19.32 -12.89
CA GLU A 123 4.44 19.96 -11.59
C GLU A 123 3.27 20.92 -11.42
N VAL A 124 2.47 20.72 -10.36
CA VAL A 124 1.25 21.49 -10.12
C VAL A 124 1.20 21.98 -8.68
N ASP A 125 0.68 23.19 -8.51
CA ASP A 125 0.22 23.68 -7.22
C ASP A 125 -1.20 23.16 -6.98
N MET A 126 -1.45 22.61 -5.79
CA MET A 126 -2.75 22.05 -5.41
C MET A 126 -3.31 22.78 -4.19
N ASP A 127 -4.51 23.34 -4.34
CA ASP A 127 -5.33 23.80 -3.21
C ASP A 127 -6.34 22.73 -2.84
N TYR A 128 -6.24 22.19 -1.62
CA TYR A 128 -7.09 21.10 -1.15
C TYR A 128 -8.08 21.56 -0.07
N PRO A 129 -9.40 21.59 -0.35
CA PRO A 129 -10.41 22.17 0.55
C PRO A 129 -10.47 21.51 1.94
N GLN A 130 -10.47 22.33 2.99
CA GLN A 130 -10.41 21.86 4.38
C GLN A 130 -11.60 20.98 4.79
N ASN A 131 -12.77 21.20 4.20
CA ASN A 131 -13.97 20.40 4.49
C ASN A 131 -13.84 18.94 3.99
N LEU A 132 -12.90 18.65 3.08
CA LEU A 132 -12.65 17.30 2.56
C LEU A 132 -11.56 16.55 3.35
N HIS A 133 -10.78 17.23 4.19
CA HIS A 133 -9.64 16.62 4.90
C HIS A 133 -10.07 15.43 5.76
N ASN A 134 -11.16 15.58 6.51
CA ASN A 134 -11.68 14.48 7.33
C ASN A 134 -12.26 13.35 6.48
N LEU A 135 -12.86 13.67 5.33
CA LEU A 135 -13.49 12.69 4.45
C LEU A 135 -12.43 11.83 3.73
N HIS A 136 -11.30 12.42 3.33
CA HIS A 136 -10.23 11.75 2.59
C HIS A 136 -9.06 11.35 3.50
N ASN A 137 -9.24 11.32 4.82
CA ASN A 137 -8.16 11.01 5.76
C ASN A 137 -7.59 9.60 5.55
N ASP A 138 -8.42 8.65 5.08
CA ASP A 138 -7.99 7.29 4.79
C ASP A 138 -7.21 7.17 3.48
N TYR A 139 -7.32 8.16 2.58
CA TYR A 139 -6.60 8.21 1.30
C TYR A 139 -6.33 9.66 0.87
N PRO A 140 -5.36 10.34 1.52
CA PRO A 140 -5.11 11.76 1.26
C PRO A 140 -4.46 11.93 -0.13
N PRO A 141 -5.08 12.70 -1.05
CA PRO A 141 -4.46 13.02 -2.32
C PRO A 141 -3.27 13.96 -2.07
N GLY A 142 -2.06 13.54 -2.41
CA GLY A 142 -0.84 14.33 -2.24
C GLY A 142 -0.34 14.43 -0.79
N PRO A 143 0.16 13.33 -0.19
CA PRO A 143 0.69 13.36 1.17
C PRO A 143 1.91 14.28 1.28
N ARG A 144 1.86 15.23 2.22
CA ARG A 144 2.96 16.16 2.48
C ARG A 144 3.95 15.57 3.47
N ASN A 145 5.24 15.59 3.13
CA ASN A 145 6.31 15.35 4.09
C ASN A 145 6.39 16.52 5.07
N ILE A 146 5.91 16.33 6.30
CA ILE A 146 6.05 17.28 7.39
C ILE A 146 7.26 16.85 8.23
N LYS A 147 8.23 17.74 8.43
CA LYS A 147 9.28 17.53 9.42
C LYS A 147 8.64 17.68 10.80
N CYS A 148 8.61 16.60 11.58
CA CYS A 148 8.28 16.69 12.99
C CYS A 148 9.52 17.20 13.74
N ASP A 149 9.37 18.30 14.46
CA ASP A 149 10.39 18.75 15.40
C ASP A 149 10.53 17.68 16.50
N LYS A 150 11.77 17.24 16.73
CA LYS A 150 12.13 16.23 17.74
C LYS A 150 12.40 16.88 19.08
#